data_AF-A0A9C8Q0N8-F1
#
_entry.id   AF-A0A9C8Q0N8-F1
#
_cell.length_a   1.000
_cell.length_b   1.000
_cell.length_c   1.000
_cell.angle_alpha   90.00
_cell.angle_beta   90.00
_cell.angle_gamma   90.00
#
_symmetry.space_group_name_H-M   'P 1'
#
loop_
_entity.id
_entity.type
_entity.pdbx_description
1 polymer ?
#
loop_
_entity_poly.entity_id
_entity_poly.type
_entity_poly.pdbx_seq_one_letter_code
_entity_poly.pdbx_strand_id
1 'polypeptide(L)' 'PAAIPKTVKQQIKKADKISAWMEATQIAGFSHAESSRFFGKPDPAIWEGLAIVLRPPTETRVAFTERHNDLLREL' A
#
# COMPACT_ATOMS: atom_id res chain seq x y z
N PRO A 1 -3.96 9.32 25.23
CA PRO A 1 -4.48 8.86 23.93
C PRO A 1 -4.54 7.32 23.85
N ALA A 2 -5.53 6.75 23.18
CA ALA A 2 -5.66 5.29 23.02
C ALA A 2 -4.53 4.76 22.12
N ALA A 3 -3.84 3.71 22.58
CA ALA A 3 -2.77 3.07 21.82
C ALA A 3 -3.35 1.95 20.94
N ILE A 4 -3.01 1.97 19.65
CA ILE A 4 -3.39 0.90 18.71
C ILE A 4 -2.65 -0.40 19.13
N PRO A 5 -3.30 -1.59 19.09
CA PRO A 5 -2.64 -2.86 19.35
C PRO A 5 -1.36 -3.03 18.51
N LYS A 6 -0.29 -3.56 19.12
CA LYS A 6 1.02 -3.74 18.46
C LYS A 6 0.91 -4.56 17.17
N THR A 7 0.07 -5.59 17.17
CA THR A 7 -0.19 -6.46 16.02
C THR A 7 -0.75 -5.69 14.84
N VAL A 8 -1.76 -4.84 15.07
CA VAL A 8 -2.35 -3.98 14.04
C VAL A 8 -1.31 -3.02 13.47
N LYS A 9 -0.53 -2.36 14.33
CA LYS A 9 0.55 -1.45 13.90
C LYS A 9 1.58 -2.18 13.02
N GLN A 10 1.94 -3.42 13.36
CA GLN A 10 2.87 -4.22 12.56
C GLN A 10 2.29 -4.58 11.19
N GLN A 11 1.01 -4.96 11.11
CA GLN A 11 0.36 -5.27 9.84
C GLN A 11 0.27 -4.04 8.93
N ILE A 12 -0.08 -2.87 9.48
CA ILE A 12 -0.05 -1.60 8.73
C ILE A 12 1.36 -1.35 8.17
N LYS A 13 2.41 -1.54 8.97
CA LYS A 13 3.78 -1.32 8.50
C LYS A 13 4.22 -2.33 7.43
N LYS A 14 3.73 -3.57 7.50
CA LYS A 14 3.96 -4.58 6.46
C LYS A 14 3.29 -4.17 5.15
N ALA A 15 2.04 -3.74 5.18
CA ALA A 15 1.31 -3.27 4.00
C ALA A 15 1.99 -2.03 3.36
N ASP A 16 2.39 -1.06 4.17
CA ASP A 16 3.14 0.13 3.75
C ASP A 16 4.44 -0.23 3.01
N LYS A 17 5.20 -1.21 3.53
CA LYS A 17 6.43 -1.68 2.91
C LYS A 17 6.20 -2.38 1.57
N ILE A 18 5.09 -3.11 1.43
CA ILE A 18 4.67 -3.71 0.15
C ILE A 18 4.29 -2.62 -0.86
N SER A 19 3.50 -1.61 -0.44
CA SER A 19 3.15 -0.46 -1.30
C SER A 19 4.40 0.24 -1.82
N ALA A 20 5.35 0.56 -0.94
CA ALA A 20 6.60 1.22 -1.32
C ALA A 20 7.44 0.38 -2.30
N TRP A 21 7.48 -0.94 -2.13
CA TRP A 21 8.16 -1.83 -3.08
C TRP A 21 7.50 -1.78 -4.46
N MET A 22 6.16 -1.78 -4.53
CA MET A 22 5.40 -1.69 -5.78
C MET A 22 5.56 -0.32 -6.46
N GLU A 23 5.52 0.76 -5.70
CA GLU A 23 5.73 2.11 -6.22
C GLU A 23 7.14 2.24 -6.83
N ALA A 24 8.15 1.73 -6.12
CA ALA A 24 9.52 1.74 -6.59
C ALA A 24 9.68 1.01 -7.92
N THR A 25 9.10 -0.19 -8.06
CA THR A 25 9.23 -1.01 -9.27
C THR A 25 8.34 -0.56 -10.43
N GLN A 26 7.15 -0.03 -10.17
CA GLN A 26 6.16 0.26 -11.22
C GLN A 26 6.20 1.71 -11.70
N ILE A 27 6.49 2.68 -10.83
CA ILE A 27 6.39 4.11 -11.17
C ILE A 27 7.66 4.92 -10.92
N ALA A 28 8.59 4.46 -10.07
CA ALA A 28 9.83 5.18 -9.79
C ALA A 28 11.05 4.65 -10.57
N GLY A 29 10.89 3.59 -11.37
CA GLY A 29 11.93 3.08 -12.27
C GLY A 29 13.02 2.22 -11.60
N PHE A 30 12.80 1.75 -10.37
CA PHE A 30 13.73 0.83 -9.72
C PHE A 30 13.59 -0.58 -10.30
N SER A 31 14.70 -1.31 -10.39
CA SER A 31 14.62 -2.75 -10.65
C SER A 31 14.01 -3.51 -9.47
N HIS A 32 13.50 -4.71 -9.73
CA HIS A 32 13.02 -5.59 -8.66
C HIS A 32 14.11 -5.92 -7.63
N ALA A 33 15.37 -6.01 -8.06
CA ALA A 33 16.50 -6.30 -7.17
C ALA A 33 16.78 -5.12 -6.24
N GLU A 34 16.79 -3.88 -6.77
CA GLU A 34 16.99 -2.67 -5.98
C GLU A 34 15.83 -2.46 -4.99
N SER A 35 14.59 -2.55 -5.45
CA SER A 35 13.42 -2.43 -4.57
C SER A 35 13.44 -3.49 -3.48
N SER A 36 13.83 -4.73 -3.79
CA SER A 36 13.94 -5.80 -2.79
C SER A 36 15.05 -5.55 -1.77
N ARG A 37 16.12 -4.85 -2.15
CA ARG A 37 17.19 -4.45 -1.24
C ARG A 37 16.74 -3.35 -0.26
N PHE A 38 15.98 -2.36 -0.73
CA PHE A 38 15.51 -1.26 0.11
C PHE A 38 14.25 -1.60 0.93
N PHE A 39 13.28 -2.28 0.31
CA PHE A 39 11.95 -2.52 0.85
C PHE A 39 11.68 -4.01 1.13
N GLY A 40 12.67 -4.89 1.02
CA GLY A 40 12.47 -6.33 1.16
C GLY A 40 11.70 -6.92 -0.03
N LYS A 41 11.76 -8.24 -0.19
CA LYS A 41 11.00 -8.95 -1.23
C LYS A 41 9.61 -9.33 -0.70
N PRO A 42 8.51 -8.71 -1.19
CA PRO A 42 7.17 -9.12 -0.81
C PRO A 42 6.83 -10.49 -1.42
N ASP A 43 5.90 -11.20 -0.79
CA ASP A 43 5.33 -12.44 -1.33
C ASP A 43 4.56 -12.12 -2.64
N PRO A 44 4.91 -12.74 -3.78
CA PRO A 44 4.18 -12.59 -5.04
C PRO A 44 2.67 -12.72 -4.90
N ALA A 45 2.18 -13.63 -4.05
CA ALA A 45 0.74 -13.84 -3.86
C ALA A 45 -0.02 -12.60 -3.35
N ILE A 46 0.67 -11.59 -2.83
CA ILE A 46 0.05 -10.36 -2.30
C ILE A 46 -0.03 -9.25 -3.34
N TRP A 47 0.91 -9.17 -4.27
CA TRP A 47 1.00 -8.05 -5.23
C TRP A 47 0.79 -8.45 -6.68
N GLU A 48 0.91 -9.74 -7.01
CA GLU A 48 0.67 -10.24 -8.35
C GLU A 48 -0.78 -9.96 -8.77
N GLY A 49 -0.95 -9.33 -9.93
CA GLY A 49 -2.24 -8.82 -10.41
C GLY A 49 -2.63 -7.43 -9.88
N LEU A 50 -1.88 -6.84 -8.95
CA LEU A 50 -2.07 -5.45 -8.52
C LEU A 50 -1.18 -4.49 -9.34
N ALA A 51 -1.77 -3.36 -9.73
CA ALA A 51 -1.07 -2.30 -10.46
C ALA A 51 -1.26 -0.95 -9.76
N ILE A 52 -0.20 -0.15 -9.70
CA ILE A 52 -0.27 1.24 -9.26
C ILE A 52 -0.83 2.07 -10.41
N VAL A 53 -2.01 2.64 -10.20
CA VAL A 53 -2.67 3.51 -11.18
C VAL A 53 -2.54 4.97 -10.75
N LEU A 54 -1.82 5.75 -11.55
CA LEU A 54 -1.74 7.19 -11.37
C LEU A 54 -3.05 7.84 -11.83
N ARG A 55 -3.71 8.57 -10.92
CA ARG A 55 -5.00 9.22 -11.17
C ARG A 55 -4.90 10.71 -10.85
N PRO A 56 -5.71 11.55 -11.51
CA PRO A 56 -5.86 12.96 -11.13
C PRO A 56 -6.18 13.12 -9.63
N PRO A 57 -5.76 14.23 -8.99
CA PRO A 57 -5.95 14.44 -7.56
C PRO A 57 -7.42 14.34 -7.11
N THR A 58 -8.35 14.84 -7.92
CA THR A 58 -9.79 14.79 -7.62
C THR A 58 -10.31 13.35 -7.57
N GLU A 59 -9.95 12.52 -8.55
CA GLU A 59 -10.37 11.12 -8.60
C GLU A 59 -9.77 10.31 -7.43
N THR A 60 -8.49 10.54 -7.12
CA THR A 60 -7.83 9.88 -5.99
C THR A 60 -8.51 10.23 -4.67
N ARG A 61 -8.88 11.52 -4.47
CA ARG A 61 -9.59 11.97 -3.27
C ARG A 61 -10.94 11.28 -3.14
N VAL A 62 -11.74 11.26 -4.21
CA VAL A 62 -13.06 10.64 -4.20
C VAL A 62 -12.96 9.16 -3.83
N ALA A 63 -12.10 8.40 -4.53
CA ALA A 63 -11.94 6.97 -4.27
C ALA A 63 -11.45 6.65 -2.85
N PHE A 64 -10.55 7.47 -2.29
CA PHE A 64 -10.09 7.32 -0.91
C PHE A 64 -11.23 7.53 0.08
N THR A 65 -11.99 8.62 -0.08
CA THR A 65 -13.10 8.95 0.82
C THR A 65 -14.23 7.93 0.72
N GLU A 66 -14.53 7.42 -0.46
CA GLU A 66 -15.50 6.34 -0.66
C GLU A 66 -15.08 5.08 0.10
N ARG A 67 -13.85 4.60 -0.11
CA ARG A 67 -13.36 3.40 0.59
C ARG A 67 -13.35 3.59 2.11
N HIS A 68 -12.97 4.78 2.58
CA HIS A 68 -13.01 5.11 4.00
C HIS A 68 -14.44 5.04 4.57
N ASN A 69 -15.41 5.63 3.87
CA ASN A 69 -16.80 5.60 4.29
C ASN A 69 -17.38 4.18 4.27
N ASP A 70 -17.02 3.36 3.29
CA ASP A 70 -17.44 1.96 3.23
C ASP A 70 -16.97 1.19 4.47
N LEU A 71 -15.69 1.32 4.84
CA LEU A 71 -15.13 0.70 6.03
C LEU A 71 -15.79 1.19 7.33
N LEU A 72 -16.17 2.47 7.41
CA LEU A 72 -16.89 3.00 8.57
C LEU A 72 -18.30 2.44 8.69
N ARG A 73 -18.96 2.10 7.56
CA ARG A 73 -20.28 1.46 7.57
C ARG A 73 -20.23 -0.03 7.94
N GLU A 74 -19.06 -0.66 7.82
CA GLU A 74 -18.83 -2.06 8.21
C GLU A 74 -18.58 -2.21 9.73
N LEU A 75 -18.42 -1.11 10.48
CA LEU A 75 -18.28 -1.08 11.94
C LEU A 75 -19.64 -1.09 12.65
#